data_AF-A0A950DYT1-F1
#
_entry.id   AF-A0A950DYT1-F1
#
_cell.length_a   1.000
_cell.length_b   1.000
_cell.length_c   1.000
_cell.angle_alpha   90.00
_cell.angle_beta   90.00
_cell.angle_gamma   90.00
#
_symmetry.space_group_name_H-M   'P 1'
#
loop_
_entity.id
_entity.type
_entity.pdbx_description
1 polymer ?
#
loop_
_entity_poly.entity_id
_entity_poly.type
_entity_poly.pdbx_seq_one_letter_code
_entity_poly.pdbx_strand_id
1 'polypeptide(L)' 'MTEHCCEQLQDAVDNEAILHAPRQRMHGRILNEVDSDYAVRSPEERPNLYLMNFCPFCGRAISRTVWNAEKKK' A
#
# COMPACT_ATOMS: atom_id res chain seq x y z
N MET A 1 -5.60 -0.82 18.80
CA MET A 1 -5.10 0.38 18.09
C MET A 1 -4.84 -0.07 16.68
N THR A 2 -5.47 0.57 15.71
CA THR A 2 -5.32 0.22 14.29
C THR A 2 -3.91 0.63 13.83
N GLU A 3 -3.12 -0.32 13.34
CA GLU A 3 -1.77 -0.03 12.81
C GLU A 3 -1.85 0.78 11.51
N HIS A 4 -2.96 0.60 10.78
CA HIS A 4 -3.27 1.29 9.54
C HIS A 4 -4.21 2.49 9.74
N CYS A 5 -4.38 3.28 8.69
CA CYS A 5 -5.13 4.54 8.75
C CYS A 5 -6.65 4.39 9.01
N CYS A 6 -7.23 3.20 8.85
CA CYS A 6 -8.62 2.86 9.20
C CYS A 6 -8.79 1.34 9.36
N GLU A 7 -9.90 0.91 9.98
CA GLU A 7 -10.22 -0.50 10.24
C GLU A 7 -10.35 -1.30 8.95
N GLN A 8 -11.00 -0.75 7.91
CA GLN A 8 -11.15 -1.46 6.63
C GLN A 8 -9.81 -1.75 5.94
N LEU A 9 -8.80 -0.89 6.13
CA LEU A 9 -7.47 -1.15 5.58
C LEU A 9 -6.75 -2.24 6.38
N GLN A 10 -6.93 -2.25 7.71
CA GLN A 10 -6.44 -3.35 8.55
C GLN A 10 -7.05 -4.67 8.10
N ASP A 11 -8.38 -4.74 7.98
CA ASP A 11 -9.06 -5.94 7.55
C ASP A 11 -8.60 -6.39 6.16
N ALA A 12 -8.40 -5.45 5.22
CA ALA A 12 -7.91 -5.77 3.88
C ALA A 12 -6.46 -6.31 3.88
N VAL A 13 -5.60 -5.82 4.77
CA VAL A 13 -4.24 -6.34 4.93
C VAL A 13 -4.27 -7.72 5.59
N ASP A 14 -5.06 -7.88 6.65
CA ASP A 14 -5.18 -9.13 7.40
C ASP A 14 -5.76 -10.27 6.56
N ASN A 15 -6.67 -9.96 5.63
CA ASN A 15 -7.24 -10.90 4.66
C ASN A 15 -6.43 -11.03 3.36
N GLU A 16 -5.21 -10.47 3.31
CA GLU A 16 -4.31 -10.50 2.16
C GLU A 16 -4.90 -9.91 0.85
N ALA A 17 -5.93 -9.08 0.94
CA ALA A 17 -6.49 -8.35 -0.19
C ALA A 17 -5.57 -7.18 -0.60
N ILE A 18 -4.88 -6.59 0.38
CA ILE A 18 -3.85 -5.56 0.19
C ILE A 18 -2.53 -6.06 0.77
N LEU A 19 -1.46 -5.97 -0.01
CA LEU A 19 -0.11 -6.26 0.45
C LEU A 19 0.45 -5.03 1.17
N HIS A 20 0.88 -5.22 2.42
CA HIS A 20 1.65 -4.23 3.18
C HIS A 20 3.05 -4.78 3.51
N ALA A 21 4.07 -4.24 2.84
CA ALA A 21 5.46 -4.63 3.06
C ALA A 21 6.40 -3.54 2.51
N PRO A 22 7.64 -3.42 3.02
CA PRO A 22 8.65 -2.58 2.38
C PRO A 22 8.83 -2.97 0.91
N ARG A 23 8.96 -1.99 0.01
CA ARG A 23 9.05 -2.23 -1.45
C ARG A 23 10.08 -3.31 -1.83
N GLN A 24 11.24 -3.34 -1.19
CA GLN A 24 12.30 -4.34 -1.43
C GLN A 24 11.95 -5.78 -0.99
N ARG A 25 10.85 -5.97 -0.25
CA ARG A 25 10.34 -7.27 0.21
C ARG A 25 9.06 -7.69 -0.52
N MET A 26 8.53 -6.87 -1.43
CA MET A 26 7.36 -7.25 -2.22
C MET A 26 7.77 -8.18 -3.37
N HIS A 27 7.11 -9.33 -3.46
CA HIS A 27 7.36 -10.32 -4.53
C HIS A 27 6.44 -10.06 -5.72
N GLY A 28 7.02 -9.81 -6.90
CA GLY A 28 6.28 -9.58 -8.12
C GLY A 28 6.95 -8.55 -9.03
N ARG A 29 6.26 -8.17 -10.10
CA ARG A 29 6.69 -7.06 -10.96
C ARG A 29 6.06 -5.76 -10.49
N ILE A 30 6.88 -4.79 -10.12
CA ILE A 30 6.41 -3.44 -9.77
C ILE A 30 6.23 -2.67 -11.08
N LEU A 31 5.01 -2.16 -11.31
CA LEU A 31 4.66 -1.47 -12.56
C LEU A 31 4.70 0.07 -12.46
N ASN A 32 5.16 0.65 -11.35
CA ASN A 32 5.01 2.08 -11.08
C ASN A 32 6.27 2.72 -10.43
N GLU A 33 6.47 4.03 -10.64
CA GLU A 33 7.53 4.86 -10.03
C GLU A 33 7.16 5.40 -8.64
N VAL A 34 5.98 5.05 -8.14
CA VAL A 34 5.50 5.47 -6.82
C VAL A 34 6.27 4.76 -5.70
N ASP A 35 6.70 5.51 -4.68
CA ASP A 35 7.31 4.97 -3.47
C ASP A 35 6.24 4.75 -2.38
N SER A 36 5.77 3.50 -2.27
CA SER A 36 4.76 3.09 -1.29
C SER A 36 5.03 1.69 -0.73
N ASP A 37 4.67 1.51 0.53
CA ASP A 37 4.70 0.24 1.25
C ASP A 37 3.37 -0.55 1.11
N TYR A 38 2.41 -0.04 0.34
CA TYR A 38 1.11 -0.69 0.08
C TYR A 38 0.92 -1.00 -1.40
N ALA A 39 0.41 -2.20 -1.71
CA ALA A 39 0.12 -2.63 -3.08
C ALA A 39 -1.09 -3.54 -3.19
N VAL A 40 -1.72 -3.57 -4.38
CA VAL A 40 -2.62 -4.66 -4.80
C VAL A 40 -1.84 -5.64 -5.67
N ARG A 41 -2.06 -6.94 -5.47
CA ARG A 41 -1.47 -8.01 -6.29
C ARG A 41 -2.50 -8.54 -7.28
N SER A 42 -2.08 -8.77 -8.52
CA SER A 42 -2.88 -9.54 -9.47
C SER A 42 -2.78 -11.05 -9.17
N PRO A 43 -3.74 -11.87 -9.63
CA PRO A 43 -3.87 -13.27 -9.18
C PRO A 43 -2.94 -14.27 -9.88
N GLU A 44 -2.00 -13.83 -10.74
CA GLU A 44 -1.12 -14.73 -11.48
C GLU A 44 0.05 -15.26 -10.64
N GLU A 45 0.65 -16.38 -11.08
CA GLU A 45 1.82 -17.01 -10.45
C GLU A 45 3.03 -16.04 -10.31
N ARG A 46 3.16 -15.11 -11.26
CA ARG A 46 4.08 -13.97 -11.17
C ARG A 46 3.26 -12.68 -11.12
N PRO A 47 2.84 -12.24 -9.93
CA PRO A 47 1.89 -11.15 -9.81
C PRO A 47 2.52 -9.82 -10.24
N ASN A 48 1.70 -8.98 -10.86
CA ASN A 48 1.97 -7.56 -11.00
C ASN A 48 1.52 -6.87 -9.71
N LEU A 49 2.34 -5.92 -9.25
CA LEU A 49 2.11 -5.14 -8.05
C LEU A 49 1.75 -3.72 -8.43
N TYR A 50 0.58 -3.29 -7.96
CA TYR A 50 0.04 -1.95 -8.17
C TYR A 50 0.15 -1.17 -6.87
N LEU A 51 1.19 -0.34 -6.77
CA LEU A 51 1.48 0.45 -5.57
C LEU A 51 0.43 1.55 -5.33
N MET A 52 0.13 1.82 -4.06
CA MET A 52 -0.94 2.73 -3.65
C MET A 52 -0.43 3.86 -2.74
N ASN A 53 -0.73 5.11 -3.08
CA ASN A 53 -0.38 6.26 -2.23
C ASN A 53 -1.46 6.66 -1.23
N PHE A 54 -2.71 6.32 -1.53
CA PHE A 54 -3.89 6.69 -0.75
C PHE A 54 -4.68 5.45 -0.37
N CYS A 55 -5.28 5.47 0.82
CA CYS A 55 -6.18 4.43 1.27
C CYS A 55 -7.48 4.48 0.44
N PRO A 56 -7.90 3.35 -0.18
CA PRO A 56 -9.14 3.32 -0.95
C PRO A 56 -10.41 3.43 -0.09
N PHE A 57 -10.30 3.24 1.23
CA PHE A 57 -11.44 3.24 2.15
C PHE A 57 -11.68 4.60 2.80
N CYS A 58 -10.63 5.26 3.31
CA CYS A 58 -10.75 6.53 4.04
C CYS A 58 -10.09 7.73 3.34
N GLY A 59 -9.46 7.52 2.17
CA GLY A 59 -8.86 8.58 1.35
C GLY A 59 -7.56 9.19 1.90
N ARG A 60 -7.10 8.76 3.08
CA ARG A 60 -5.86 9.28 3.68
C ARG A 60 -4.63 8.87 2.89
N ALA A 61 -3.61 9.73 2.86
CA ALA A 61 -2.29 9.38 2.39
C ALA A 61 -1.67 8.29 3.28
N ILE A 62 -1.23 7.19 2.66
CA ILE A 62 -0.61 6.02 3.34
C ILE A 62 0.83 5.76 2.89
N SER A 63 1.26 6.38 1.78
CA SER A 63 2.65 6.37 1.38
C SER A 63 3.48 7.25 2.32
N ARG A 64 4.63 6.73 2.76
CA ARG A 64 5.64 7.49 3.53
C ARG A 64 6.06 8.77 2.83
N THR A 65 6.18 8.73 1.52
CA THR A 65 6.63 9.84 0.70
C THR A 65 5.57 10.94 0.64
N VAL A 66 4.29 10.57 0.54
CA VAL A 66 3.17 11.52 0.61
C VAL A 66 3.02 12.11 2.01
N TRP A 67 3.10 11.29 3.06
CA TRP A 67 3.04 11.75 4.45
C TRP A 67 4.17 12.75 4.79
N ASN A 68 5.38 12.48 4.32
CA ASN A 68 6.52 13.39 4.48
C ASN A 68 6.37 14.69 3.68
N ALA A 69 5.69 14.65 2.52
CA ALA A 69 5.40 15.85 1.73
C ALA A 69 4.31 16.71 2.38
N GLU A 70 3.28 16.09 2.97
CA GLU A 70 2.21 16.81 3.68
C GLU A 70 2.71 17.52 4.94
N LYS A 71 3.66 16.92 5.68
CA LYS A 71 4.26 17.54 6.88
C LYS A 71 5.19 18.73 6.60
N LYS A 72 5.61 18.94 5.35
CA LYS A 72 6.49 20.05 4.95
C LYS A 72 5.71 21.30 4.52
N LYS A 73 4.38 21.24 4.47
CA LYS A 73 3.49 22.40 4.32
C LYS A 73 3.12 22.96 5.69
#